data_AF-A0AAN8QQB2-F1
#
_entry.id   AF-A0AAN8QQB2-F1
#
_cell.length_a   1.000
_cell.length_b   1.000
_cell.length_c   1.000
_cell.angle_alpha   90.00
_cell.angle_beta   90.00
_cell.angle_gamma   90.00
#
_symmetry.space_group_name_H-M   'P 1'
#
loop_
_entity.id
_entity.type
_entity.pdbx_description
1 polymer ?
#
loop_
_entity_poly.entity_id
_entity_poly.type
_entity_poly.pdbx_seq_one_letter_code
_entity_poly.pdbx_strand_id
1 'polypeptide(L)'
;MRYVVLPFSHWVIQVYFPAATLDHVTVLCISVWKKLQFYFMTSRAPGATNMGLLRDELLKSIWHAFTALDVEQSGKVSKSQLKVLSHNLCTVMKVPHDPVALEEHFKDDDEGPVSNQGYMPYLNRFILDKVRDNFDILEFNNVCWTLCFKKNINMSHLLISNDDAFKVWCIFNFLSEDRYPLVIIIEEIEYFLWKLMEAMGGIWNQERFEDYKLTLNRKQQCLSAWELIELVGLGHFSKGMNRQTLSMGISEVFQELILDVLRQGYMMKKGHKRKNWTERWFVLGPNSMSYYVSEDLTDKKGDILLDRNCCVESLPDKEGKKCLFIVKCSDKIFEISASDKKRKQEWIQAIQTCIQQLRLGLPSPHREARLRRRELRQKQQAEQGELEERMRLLQTANENKHRQLESMRKKLEEAAATATLEEQRRKQTQTDLQDRYRTDLEREKMVRQQMEEQDGPEVQ
;
A
#
# COMPACT_ATOMS: atom_id res chain seq x y z
N MET A 1 -31.60 28.24 4.09
CA MET A 1 -31.57 28.08 5.56
C MET A 1 -32.28 26.78 5.94
N ARG A 2 -31.52 25.80 6.42
CA ARG A 2 -31.81 24.87 7.52
C ARG A 2 -30.79 23.73 7.43
N TYR A 3 -29.67 23.93 8.10
CA TYR A 3 -28.72 22.87 8.41
C TYR A 3 -29.33 22.01 9.52
N VAL A 4 -29.44 20.70 9.29
CA VAL A 4 -29.71 19.75 10.36
C VAL A 4 -28.36 19.39 10.98
N VAL A 5 -28.11 19.94 12.17
CA VAL A 5 -26.99 19.56 13.03
C VAL A 5 -27.38 18.26 13.73
N LEU A 6 -26.69 17.16 13.43
CA LEU A 6 -26.78 15.93 14.22
C LEU A 6 -25.72 15.97 15.34
N PRO A 7 -26.07 15.71 16.61
CA PRO A 7 -25.13 15.74 17.71
C PRO A 7 -24.26 14.47 17.75
N PHE A 8 -22.94 14.68 17.83
CA PHE A 8 -21.95 13.67 18.19
C PHE A 8 -22.11 13.29 19.67
N SER A 9 -22.78 12.17 19.96
CA SER A 9 -22.75 11.58 21.31
C SER A 9 -23.21 10.12 21.29
N HIS A 10 -22.39 9.24 21.89
CA HIS A 10 -22.64 7.84 22.25
C HIS A 10 -22.65 6.78 21.13
N TRP A 11 -21.45 6.29 20.80
CA TRP A 11 -21.24 4.87 20.48
C TRP A 11 -20.22 4.29 21.46
N VAL A 12 -20.65 4.03 22.70
CA VAL A 12 -19.93 3.16 23.63
C VAL A 12 -20.38 1.73 23.31
N ILE A 13 -19.59 1.00 22.52
CA ILE A 13 -19.80 -0.44 22.34
C ILE A 13 -19.26 -1.12 23.60
N GLN A 14 -20.18 -1.46 24.50
CA GLN A 14 -19.93 -2.19 25.72
C GLN A 14 -19.74 -3.68 25.37
N VAL A 15 -18.48 -4.12 25.24
CA VAL A 15 -18.14 -5.53 25.05
C VAL A 15 -18.14 -6.21 26.43
N TYR A 16 -19.15 -7.06 26.67
CA TYR A 16 -19.23 -7.93 27.85
C TYR A 16 -18.10 -8.97 27.84
N PHE A 17 -17.31 -9.05 28.92
CA PHE A 17 -16.48 -10.21 29.25
C PHE A 17 -17.13 -10.96 30.43
N PRO A 18 -17.16 -12.31 30.44
CA PRO A 18 -17.63 -13.07 31.60
C PRO A 18 -16.60 -12.96 32.74
N ALA A 19 -17.09 -12.68 33.94
CA ALA A 19 -16.29 -12.65 35.15
C ALA A 19 -15.76 -14.05 35.49
N ALA A 20 -14.44 -14.25 35.35
CA ALA A 20 -13.72 -15.33 35.98
C ALA A 20 -12.54 -14.72 36.75
N THR A 21 -12.55 -15.00 38.05
CA THR A 21 -11.61 -14.62 39.10
C THR A 21 -10.15 -14.64 38.66
N LEU A 22 -9.48 -13.49 38.73
CA LEU A 22 -8.04 -13.36 38.55
C LEU A 22 -7.49 -12.51 39.70
N ASP A 23 -6.53 -13.08 40.42
CA ASP A 23 -5.80 -12.44 41.51
C ASP A 23 -5.13 -11.13 41.07
N HIS A 24 -5.13 -10.18 42.00
CA HIS A 24 -4.92 -8.75 41.81
C HIS A 24 -3.49 -8.28 41.47
N VAL A 25 -2.61 -9.15 40.94
CA VAL A 25 -1.18 -8.83 40.76
C VAL A 25 -0.65 -9.04 39.32
N THR A 26 -1.45 -9.50 38.34
CA THR A 26 -0.88 -9.91 37.03
C THR A 26 -1.71 -9.57 35.79
N VAL A 27 -2.40 -8.42 35.74
CA VAL A 27 -3.19 -8.04 34.54
C VAL A 27 -3.10 -6.54 34.20
N LEU A 28 -1.91 -6.02 33.89
CA LEU A 28 -1.79 -4.85 33.00
C LEU A 28 -1.05 -5.24 31.72
N CYS A 29 -1.86 -5.66 30.78
CA CYS A 29 -1.46 -6.42 29.62
C CYS A 29 -2.02 -5.65 28.42
N ILE A 30 -1.31 -4.60 28.00
CA ILE A 30 -1.75 -3.63 26.99
C ILE A 30 -2.04 -4.36 25.67
N SER A 31 -3.32 -4.54 25.30
CA SER A 31 -3.70 -5.12 24.01
C SER A 31 -3.68 -4.03 22.93
N VAL A 32 -2.53 -3.85 22.29
CA VAL A 32 -2.23 -2.72 21.36
C VAL A 32 -2.79 -2.95 19.95
N TRP A 33 -3.02 -4.20 19.54
CA TRP A 33 -3.20 -4.58 18.13
C TRP A 33 -4.51 -4.11 17.49
N LYS A 34 -5.64 -4.08 18.21
CA LYS A 34 -6.94 -3.66 17.64
C LYS A 34 -7.15 -2.14 17.61
N LYS A 35 -6.48 -1.38 18.49
CA LYS A 35 -6.53 0.10 18.47
C LYS A 35 -5.65 0.69 17.35
N LEU A 36 -4.59 -0.01 16.95
CA LEU A 36 -3.67 0.38 15.87
C LEU A 36 -4.38 0.58 14.51
N GLN A 37 -5.26 -0.32 14.13
CA GLN A 37 -5.96 -0.27 12.84
C GLN A 37 -7.06 0.80 12.81
N PHE A 38 -7.75 1.01 13.94
CA PHE A 38 -8.90 1.91 14.03
C PHE A 38 -8.50 3.39 14.13
N TYR A 39 -7.40 3.70 14.84
CA TYR A 39 -6.90 5.07 14.96
C TYR A 39 -6.38 5.61 13.61
N PHE A 40 -5.79 4.75 12.78
CA PHE A 40 -5.22 5.13 11.49
C PHE A 40 -6.29 5.34 10.39
N MET A 41 -7.38 4.58 10.42
CA MET A 41 -8.51 4.79 9.50
C MET A 41 -9.24 6.12 9.78
N THR A 42 -9.16 6.66 10.99
CA THR A 42 -9.90 7.86 11.41
C THR A 42 -9.11 9.17 11.28
N SER A 43 -7.77 9.13 11.16
CA SER A 43 -6.91 10.32 11.05
C SER A 43 -6.57 10.76 9.61
N ARG A 44 -7.14 10.11 8.59
CA ARG A 44 -6.85 10.40 7.17
C ARG A 44 -7.64 11.63 6.68
N ALA A 45 -7.15 12.83 6.98
CA ALA A 45 -7.58 14.05 6.31
C ALA A 45 -6.93 14.13 4.91
N PRO A 46 -7.67 14.50 3.84
CA PRO A 46 -7.12 14.61 2.50
C PRO A 46 -6.24 15.88 2.40
N GLY A 47 -4.93 15.69 2.53
CA GLY A 47 -3.93 16.76 2.49
C GLY A 47 -2.74 16.43 3.38
N ALA A 48 -1.96 15.41 3.01
CA ALA A 48 -0.77 15.02 3.76
C ALA A 48 0.27 16.15 3.70
N THR A 49 0.48 16.83 4.82
CA THR A 49 1.64 17.72 5.00
C THR A 49 2.92 16.88 5.01
N ASN A 50 4.06 17.46 4.62
CA ASN A 50 5.35 16.77 4.58
C ASN A 50 5.71 16.08 5.93
N MET A 51 5.22 16.66 7.04
CA MET A 51 5.37 16.15 8.41
C MET A 51 4.50 14.91 8.68
N GLY A 52 3.36 14.74 8.02
CA GLY A 52 2.54 13.54 8.11
C GLY A 52 3.22 12.33 7.46
N LEU A 53 3.84 12.53 6.29
CA LEU A 53 4.59 11.48 5.59
C LEU A 53 5.81 11.02 6.39
N LEU A 54 6.52 11.93 7.05
CA LEU A 54 7.65 11.59 7.92
C LEU A 54 7.22 10.69 9.08
N ARG A 55 6.09 10.99 9.72
CA ARG A 55 5.57 10.18 10.82
C ARG A 55 5.24 8.76 10.41
N ASP A 56 4.60 8.62 9.25
CA ASP A 56 4.24 7.30 8.71
C ASP A 56 5.50 6.46 8.48
N GLU A 57 6.59 7.06 8.00
CA GLU A 57 7.88 6.38 7.81
C GLU A 57 8.55 5.99 9.13
N LEU A 58 8.52 6.87 10.14
CA LEU A 58 9.05 6.56 11.48
C LEU A 58 8.28 5.41 12.15
N LEU A 59 6.97 5.38 11.97
CA LEU A 59 6.11 4.35 12.57
C LEU A 59 6.46 2.95 12.07
N LYS A 60 6.84 2.78 10.81
CA LYS A 60 7.21 1.46 10.26
C LYS A 60 8.41 0.87 10.99
N SER A 61 9.46 1.67 11.19
CA SER A 61 10.65 1.26 11.94
C SER A 61 10.31 0.95 13.40
N ILE A 62 9.43 1.74 14.02
CA ILE A 62 8.98 1.52 15.40
C ILE A 62 8.16 0.24 15.52
N TRP A 63 7.32 -0.10 14.54
CA TRP A 63 6.56 -1.35 14.54
C TRP A 63 7.50 -2.56 14.57
N HIS A 64 8.56 -2.56 13.76
CA HIS A 64 9.57 -3.63 13.81
C HIS A 64 10.24 -3.74 15.19
N ALA A 65 10.62 -2.62 15.80
CA ALA A 65 11.20 -2.60 17.14
C ALA A 65 10.21 -3.14 18.18
N PHE A 66 8.93 -2.76 18.10
CA PHE A 66 7.89 -3.23 19.01
C PHE A 66 7.63 -4.74 18.86
N THR A 67 7.47 -5.24 17.64
CA THR A 67 7.28 -6.68 17.37
C THR A 67 8.46 -7.50 17.89
N ALA A 68 9.68 -6.96 17.85
CA ALA A 68 10.85 -7.63 18.42
C ALA A 68 10.87 -7.65 19.96
N LEU A 69 10.21 -6.69 20.62
CA LEU A 69 10.06 -6.66 22.08
C LEU A 69 8.90 -7.54 22.57
N ASP A 70 7.89 -7.79 21.74
CA ASP A 70 6.76 -8.69 21.99
C ASP A 70 7.19 -10.16 21.85
N VAL A 71 7.96 -10.66 22.81
CA VAL A 71 8.57 -12.00 22.78
C VAL A 71 7.51 -13.11 22.72
N GLU A 72 6.36 -12.91 23.35
CA GLU A 72 5.29 -13.91 23.42
C GLU A 72 4.30 -13.81 22.23
N GLN A 73 4.48 -12.84 21.32
CA GLN A 73 3.52 -12.51 20.26
C GLN A 73 2.09 -12.29 20.80
N SER A 74 1.99 -11.90 22.07
CA SER A 74 0.73 -11.73 22.78
C SER A 74 0.16 -10.32 22.59
N GLY A 75 0.90 -9.48 21.85
CA GLY A 75 0.61 -8.08 21.60
C GLY A 75 0.97 -7.17 22.76
N LYS A 76 1.79 -7.66 23.71
CA LYS A 76 2.09 -7.03 24.99
C LYS A 76 3.60 -6.96 25.20
N VAL A 77 4.06 -5.81 25.66
CA VAL A 77 5.47 -5.55 25.97
C VAL A 77 5.56 -4.97 27.37
N SER A 78 6.59 -5.35 28.12
CA SER A 78 6.80 -4.86 29.48
C SER A 78 7.01 -3.33 29.51
N LYS A 79 6.48 -2.66 30.55
CA LYS A 79 6.63 -1.21 30.74
C LYS A 79 8.09 -0.78 30.76
N SER A 80 8.97 -1.58 31.36
CA SER A 80 10.42 -1.30 31.42
C SER A 80 11.07 -1.28 30.03
N GLN A 81 10.75 -2.23 29.16
CA GLN A 81 11.25 -2.24 27.77
C GLN A 81 10.69 -1.07 26.96
N LEU A 82 9.41 -0.74 27.13
CA LEU A 82 8.79 0.41 26.46
C LEU A 82 9.37 1.75 26.94
N LYS A 83 9.75 1.86 28.23
CA LYS A 83 10.44 3.02 28.79
C LYS A 83 11.81 3.20 28.13
N VAL A 84 12.60 2.14 28.02
CA VAL A 84 13.92 2.17 27.37
C VAL A 84 13.79 2.54 25.89
N LEU A 85 12.83 1.94 25.18
CA LEU A 85 12.54 2.31 23.79
C LEU A 85 12.17 3.79 23.68
N SER A 86 11.24 4.28 24.51
CA SER A 86 10.82 5.69 24.50
C SER A 86 11.97 6.65 24.78
N HIS A 87 12.83 6.34 25.75
CA HIS A 87 14.01 7.14 26.04
C HIS A 87 14.97 7.21 24.84
N ASN A 88 15.27 6.07 24.22
CA ASN A 88 16.14 6.00 23.05
C ASN A 88 15.55 6.78 21.87
N LEU A 89 14.25 6.62 21.63
CA LEU A 89 13.51 7.35 20.61
C LEU A 89 13.57 8.86 20.83
N CYS A 90 13.30 9.34 22.05
CA CYS A 90 13.40 10.77 22.38
C CYS A 90 14.83 11.30 22.21
N THR A 91 15.84 10.51 22.59
CA THR A 91 17.25 10.89 22.48
C THR A 91 17.66 11.07 21.02
N VAL A 92 17.39 10.07 20.17
CA VAL A 92 17.78 10.12 18.76
C VAL A 92 16.99 11.16 17.98
N MET A 93 15.68 11.30 18.24
CA MET A 93 14.85 12.33 17.61
C MET A 93 15.06 13.73 18.20
N LYS A 94 15.98 13.89 19.16
CA LYS A 94 16.27 15.16 19.87
C LYS A 94 15.01 15.83 20.42
N VAL A 95 14.05 15.01 20.87
CA VAL A 95 12.81 15.50 21.48
C VAL A 95 13.12 15.92 22.91
N PRO A 96 12.87 17.18 23.29
CA PRO A 96 13.03 17.63 24.67
C PRO A 96 12.08 16.83 25.55
N HIS A 97 12.64 16.02 26.43
CA HIS A 97 11.90 15.24 27.39
C HIS A 97 12.52 15.44 28.77
N ASP A 98 11.66 15.60 29.76
CA ASP A 98 12.09 15.61 31.16
C ASP A 98 12.23 14.15 31.61
N PRO A 99 13.43 13.71 32.04
CA PRO A 99 13.65 12.36 32.55
C PRO A 99 12.73 12.00 33.72
N VAL A 100 12.39 12.99 34.56
CA VAL A 100 11.49 12.78 35.71
C VAL A 100 10.08 12.51 35.22
N ALA A 101 9.55 13.34 34.32
CA ALA A 101 8.23 13.12 33.72
C ALA A 101 8.14 11.80 32.94
N LEU A 102 9.23 11.40 32.26
CA LEU A 102 9.30 10.09 31.59
C LEU A 102 9.23 8.95 32.61
N GLU A 103 9.91 9.07 33.74
CA GLU A 103 9.84 8.08 34.81
C GLU A 103 8.44 8.00 35.41
N GLU A 104 7.77 9.14 35.61
CA GLU A 104 6.37 9.18 36.08
C GLU A 104 5.39 8.55 35.10
N HIS A 105 5.55 8.77 33.80
CA HIS A 105 4.64 8.22 32.79
C HIS A 105 4.67 6.69 32.68
N PHE A 106 5.78 6.07 33.12
CA PHE A 106 6.02 4.63 33.12
C PHE A 106 6.08 4.04 34.53
N LYS A 107 5.60 4.78 35.55
CA LYS A 107 5.44 4.23 36.90
C LYS A 107 4.54 2.98 36.85
N ASP A 108 4.76 2.10 37.81
CA ASP A 108 3.92 0.92 38.04
C ASP A 108 2.61 1.29 38.77
N ASP A 109 2.19 2.56 38.69
CA ASP A 109 0.85 2.99 39.03
C ASP A 109 -0.08 2.82 37.81
N ASP A 110 -1.36 2.56 38.10
CA ASP A 110 -2.41 2.48 37.08
C ASP A 110 -2.89 3.87 36.63
N GLU A 111 -2.25 4.93 37.11
CA GLU A 111 -2.60 6.33 36.89
C GLU A 111 -1.89 6.94 35.67
N GLY A 112 -0.73 6.39 35.26
CA GLY A 112 0.07 6.91 34.16
C GLY A 112 -0.60 6.88 32.76
N PRO A 113 -0.20 7.76 31.82
CA PRO A 113 -0.76 7.83 30.47
C PRO A 113 -0.53 6.54 29.66
N VAL A 114 0.56 5.82 29.92
CA VAL A 114 0.86 4.53 29.27
C VAL A 114 -0.08 3.43 29.80
N SER A 115 -0.38 3.43 31.11
CA SER A 115 -1.32 2.49 31.76
C SER A 115 -2.76 2.71 31.29
N ASN A 116 -3.20 3.97 31.24
CA ASN A 116 -4.58 4.35 30.95
C ASN A 116 -4.92 4.37 29.45
N GLN A 117 -4.03 4.88 28.61
CA GLN A 117 -4.32 5.12 27.18
C GLN A 117 -3.65 4.09 26.27
N GLY A 118 -2.59 3.44 26.76
CA GLY A 118 -1.74 2.53 25.99
C GLY A 118 -0.55 3.25 25.35
N TYR A 119 0.45 2.46 24.93
CA TYR A 119 1.73 2.97 24.44
C TYR A 119 1.63 3.75 23.11
N MET A 120 0.73 3.38 22.21
CA MET A 120 0.64 4.03 20.88
C MET A 120 0.06 5.46 20.95
N PRO A 121 -1.03 5.74 21.68
CA PRO A 121 -1.45 7.12 21.94
C PRO A 121 -0.37 7.94 22.64
N TYR A 122 0.36 7.33 23.58
CA TYR A 122 1.50 7.96 24.24
C TYR A 122 2.60 8.33 23.23
N LEU A 123 3.04 7.38 22.40
CA LEU A 123 4.06 7.57 21.37
C LEU A 123 3.67 8.72 20.42
N ASN A 124 2.43 8.73 19.95
CA ASN A 124 1.96 9.78 19.05
C ASN A 124 1.98 11.16 19.72
N ARG A 125 1.39 11.27 20.91
CA ARG A 125 1.19 12.56 21.58
C ARG A 125 2.44 13.14 22.23
N PHE A 126 3.29 12.28 22.81
CA PHE A 126 4.43 12.73 23.60
C PHE A 126 5.75 12.71 22.84
N ILE A 127 5.85 11.88 21.80
CA ILE A 127 7.07 11.72 21.02
C ILE A 127 6.85 12.27 19.60
N LEU A 128 6.03 11.61 18.77
CA LEU A 128 5.88 11.94 17.35
C LEU A 128 5.31 13.36 17.11
N ASP A 129 4.44 13.86 18.00
CA ASP A 129 3.92 15.23 17.97
C ASP A 129 4.97 16.31 18.23
N LYS A 130 6.07 15.95 18.89
CA LYS A 130 7.13 16.88 19.27
C LYS A 130 8.37 16.78 18.37
N VAL A 131 8.38 15.86 17.40
CA VAL A 131 9.48 15.67 16.47
C VAL A 131 9.62 16.90 15.57
N ARG A 132 10.87 17.31 15.34
CA ARG A 132 11.27 18.39 14.42
C ARG A 132 12.22 17.80 13.37
N ASP A 133 12.40 18.46 12.22
CA ASP A 133 13.25 17.97 11.11
C ASP A 133 14.77 18.10 11.38
N ASN A 134 15.24 17.95 12.62
CA ASN A 134 16.62 18.23 13.05
C ASN A 134 17.40 17.00 13.56
N PHE A 135 16.90 15.80 13.28
CA PHE A 135 17.53 14.53 13.64
C PHE A 135 17.95 13.73 12.40
N ASP A 136 18.84 12.77 12.61
CA ASP A 136 19.27 11.85 11.57
C ASP A 136 18.34 10.63 11.53
N ILE A 137 17.61 10.48 10.42
CA ILE A 137 16.67 9.37 10.23
C ILE A 137 17.38 8.01 10.14
N LEU A 138 18.64 7.99 9.68
CA LEU A 138 19.42 6.76 9.60
C LEU A 138 19.86 6.29 10.99
N GLU A 139 20.26 7.22 11.85
CA GLU A 139 20.59 6.91 13.24
C GLU A 139 19.35 6.36 13.97
N PHE A 140 18.19 6.95 13.74
CA PHE A 140 16.90 6.46 14.23
C PHE A 140 16.58 5.04 13.73
N ASN A 141 16.73 4.81 12.42
CA ASN A 141 16.51 3.51 11.81
C ASN A 141 17.49 2.47 12.35
N ASN A 142 18.74 2.84 12.61
CA ASN A 142 19.74 1.96 13.19
C ASN A 142 19.37 1.53 14.62
N VAL A 143 18.87 2.44 15.46
CA VAL A 143 18.35 2.07 16.78
C VAL A 143 17.22 1.05 16.67
N CYS A 144 16.27 1.27 15.76
CA CYS A 144 15.19 0.30 15.54
C CYS A 144 15.72 -1.05 15.01
N TRP A 145 16.65 -1.01 14.07
CA TRP A 145 17.29 -2.20 13.48
C TRP A 145 18.00 -3.06 14.53
N THR A 146 18.79 -2.45 15.41
CA THR A 146 19.55 -3.19 16.43
C THR A 146 18.65 -3.96 17.41
N LEU A 147 17.41 -3.50 17.62
CA LEU A 147 16.42 -4.16 18.46
C LEU A 147 15.79 -5.38 17.77
N CYS A 148 15.52 -5.30 16.46
CA CYS A 148 14.81 -6.35 15.73
C CYS A 148 15.71 -7.36 15.01
N PHE A 149 16.91 -6.97 14.58
CA PHE A 149 17.76 -7.79 13.73
C PHE A 149 18.19 -9.12 14.40
N LYS A 150 18.69 -9.05 15.64
CA LYS A 150 19.30 -10.21 16.32
C LYS A 150 18.33 -11.39 16.54
N LYS A 151 17.03 -11.14 16.55
CA LYS A 151 16.00 -12.15 16.83
C LYS A 151 15.45 -12.82 15.57
N ASN A 152 15.58 -12.16 14.42
CA ASN A 152 14.77 -12.49 13.24
C ASN A 152 15.59 -12.98 12.04
N ILE A 153 16.92 -12.84 12.03
CA ILE A 153 17.76 -13.26 10.90
C ILE A 153 18.94 -14.10 11.37
N ASN A 154 19.14 -15.24 10.71
CA ASN A 154 20.41 -15.95 10.75
C ASN A 154 21.24 -15.63 9.49
N MET A 155 22.31 -14.87 9.65
CA MET A 155 23.17 -14.42 8.56
C MET A 155 24.15 -15.48 8.03
N SER A 156 24.25 -16.65 8.68
CA SER A 156 25.30 -17.64 8.37
C SER A 156 25.27 -18.17 6.93
N HIS A 157 24.13 -18.09 6.25
CA HIS A 157 23.94 -18.62 4.90
C HIS A 157 23.74 -17.55 3.82
N LEU A 158 23.77 -16.27 4.20
CA LEU A 158 23.49 -15.18 3.27
C LEU A 158 24.78 -14.59 2.68
N LEU A 159 24.73 -14.19 1.41
CA LEU A 159 25.83 -13.54 0.72
C LEU A 159 26.05 -12.10 1.18
N ILE A 160 25.06 -11.48 1.83
CA ILE A 160 25.05 -10.07 2.22
C ILE A 160 25.59 -9.86 3.64
N SER A 161 26.18 -8.68 3.90
CA SER A 161 26.61 -8.29 5.23
C SER A 161 25.45 -7.78 6.10
N ASN A 162 25.70 -7.56 7.40
CA ASN A 162 24.73 -6.91 8.28
C ASN A 162 24.39 -5.48 7.82
N ASP A 163 25.38 -4.76 7.31
CA ASP A 163 25.18 -3.41 6.75
C ASP A 163 24.30 -3.45 5.50
N ASP A 164 24.52 -4.42 4.60
CA ASP A 164 23.67 -4.61 3.42
C ASP A 164 22.24 -4.98 3.81
N ALA A 165 22.04 -5.85 4.80
CA ALA A 165 20.71 -6.20 5.28
C ALA A 165 19.98 -5.03 5.93
N PHE A 166 20.69 -4.16 6.67
CA PHE A 166 20.13 -2.92 7.18
C PHE A 166 19.64 -2.01 6.05
N LYS A 167 20.42 -1.88 4.96
CA LYS A 167 20.01 -1.12 3.77
C LYS A 167 18.78 -1.71 3.10
N VAL A 168 18.75 -3.03 2.90
CA VAL A 168 17.58 -3.74 2.35
C VAL A 168 16.35 -3.56 3.25
N TRP A 169 16.51 -3.60 4.57
CA TRP A 169 15.44 -3.34 5.53
C TRP A 169 14.90 -1.90 5.43
N CYS A 170 15.75 -0.90 5.25
CA CYS A 170 15.31 0.47 5.01
C CYS A 170 14.55 0.60 3.69
N ILE A 171 15.03 -0.06 2.62
CA ILE A 171 14.34 -0.13 1.32
C ILE A 171 12.97 -0.79 1.46
N PHE A 172 12.87 -1.87 2.24
CA PHE A 172 11.60 -2.51 2.57
C PHE A 172 10.65 -1.52 3.26
N ASN A 173 11.10 -0.80 4.29
CA ASN A 173 10.26 0.19 4.98
C ASN A 173 9.75 1.28 4.02
N PHE A 174 10.61 1.72 3.10
CA PHE A 174 10.24 2.69 2.07
C PHE A 174 9.20 2.14 1.08
N LEU A 175 9.31 0.87 0.64
CA LEU A 175 8.43 0.29 -0.39
C LEU A 175 7.19 -0.43 0.15
N SER A 176 7.18 -0.76 1.44
CA SER A 176 6.08 -1.49 2.09
C SER A 176 4.76 -0.72 2.10
N GLU A 177 3.67 -1.45 2.21
CA GLU A 177 2.33 -0.87 2.39
C GLU A 177 2.20 -0.22 3.78
N ASP A 178 1.39 0.83 3.89
CA ASP A 178 1.22 1.60 5.14
C ASP A 178 0.19 0.93 6.08
N ARG A 179 0.25 -0.41 6.16
CA ARG A 179 -0.62 -1.23 6.99
C ARG A 179 0.22 -2.22 7.77
N TYR A 180 -0.18 -2.43 9.02
CA TYR A 180 0.39 -3.47 9.87
C TYR A 180 -0.41 -4.78 9.71
N PRO A 181 0.22 -5.97 9.65
CA PRO A 181 1.66 -6.20 9.61
C PRO A 181 2.29 -5.65 8.33
N LEU A 182 3.51 -5.14 8.44
CA LEU A 182 4.23 -4.57 7.31
C LEU A 182 4.55 -5.64 6.28
N VAL A 183 4.11 -5.38 5.06
CA VAL A 183 4.35 -6.27 3.92
C VAL A 183 4.73 -5.46 2.69
N ILE A 184 5.57 -6.05 1.85
CA ILE A 184 5.87 -5.57 0.51
C ILE A 184 5.14 -6.45 -0.50
N ILE A 185 4.44 -5.81 -1.44
CA ILE A 185 3.67 -6.50 -2.48
C ILE A 185 4.58 -6.87 -3.65
N ILE A 186 4.12 -7.81 -4.47
CA ILE A 186 4.91 -8.35 -5.58
C ILE A 186 5.38 -7.31 -6.60
N GLU A 187 4.56 -6.29 -6.89
CA GLU A 187 4.91 -5.24 -7.84
C GLU A 187 6.05 -4.34 -7.32
N GLU A 188 6.11 -4.09 -6.01
CA GLU A 188 7.21 -3.33 -5.42
C GLU A 188 8.46 -4.21 -5.22
N ILE A 189 8.30 -5.52 -5.03
CA ILE A 189 9.40 -6.48 -5.08
C ILE A 189 10.02 -6.50 -6.48
N GLU A 190 9.19 -6.57 -7.53
CA GLU A 190 9.63 -6.51 -8.93
C GLU A 190 10.42 -5.23 -9.19
N TYR A 191 9.86 -4.08 -8.80
CA TYR A 191 10.52 -2.79 -8.94
C TYR A 191 11.88 -2.74 -8.24
N PHE A 192 11.95 -3.22 -6.99
CA PHE A 192 13.19 -3.26 -6.23
C PHE A 192 14.23 -4.18 -6.87
N LEU A 193 13.85 -5.40 -7.24
CA LEU A 193 14.78 -6.36 -7.86
C LEU A 193 15.26 -5.85 -9.22
N TRP A 194 14.38 -5.23 -10.01
CA TRP A 194 14.75 -4.61 -11.28
C TRP A 194 15.78 -3.50 -11.06
N LYS A 195 15.55 -2.62 -10.09
CA LYS A 195 16.50 -1.56 -9.70
C LYS A 195 17.83 -2.12 -9.21
N LEU A 196 17.80 -3.19 -8.41
CA LEU A 196 19.00 -3.86 -7.95
C LEU A 196 19.80 -4.46 -9.12
N MET A 197 19.13 -5.09 -10.09
CA MET A 197 19.78 -5.64 -11.29
C MET A 197 20.37 -4.54 -12.18
N GLU A 198 19.67 -3.41 -12.35
CA GLU A 198 20.15 -2.23 -13.08
C GLU A 198 21.44 -1.68 -12.44
N ALA A 199 21.45 -1.49 -11.12
CA ALA A 199 22.61 -1.00 -10.37
C ALA A 199 23.82 -1.95 -10.46
N MET A 200 23.59 -3.26 -10.51
CA MET A 200 24.66 -4.24 -10.69
C MET A 200 25.14 -4.38 -12.16
N GLY A 201 24.53 -3.66 -13.11
CA GLY A 201 24.83 -3.76 -14.55
C GLY A 201 24.38 -5.08 -15.17
N GLY A 202 23.43 -5.78 -14.53
CA GLY A 202 22.90 -7.07 -14.99
C GLY A 202 21.74 -6.91 -15.98
N ILE A 203 21.41 -8.02 -16.67
CA ILE A 203 20.23 -8.09 -17.54
C ILE A 203 19.05 -8.62 -16.71
N TRP A 204 17.91 -7.93 -16.78
CA TRP A 204 16.68 -8.38 -16.15
C TRP A 204 16.13 -9.63 -16.84
N ASN A 205 15.88 -10.69 -16.08
CA ASN A 205 15.30 -11.94 -16.58
C ASN A 205 13.82 -12.03 -16.16
N GLN A 206 12.92 -11.67 -17.07
CA GLN A 206 11.47 -11.67 -16.83
C GLN A 206 10.94 -13.08 -16.53
N GLU A 207 11.36 -14.10 -17.28
CA GLU A 207 10.84 -15.47 -17.12
C GLU A 207 11.06 -16.01 -15.71
N ARG A 208 12.27 -15.78 -15.19
CA ARG A 208 12.63 -16.20 -13.84
C ARG A 208 11.81 -15.48 -12.75
N PHE A 209 11.45 -14.22 -13.00
CA PHE A 209 10.59 -13.48 -12.08
C PHE A 209 9.14 -13.96 -12.16
N GLU A 210 8.63 -14.30 -13.35
CA GLU A 210 7.29 -14.91 -13.50
C GLU A 210 7.19 -16.28 -12.79
N ASP A 211 8.21 -17.12 -12.89
CA ASP A 211 8.27 -18.39 -12.13
C ASP A 211 8.23 -18.16 -10.61
N TYR A 212 8.97 -17.15 -10.15
CA TYR A 212 8.97 -16.75 -8.75
C TYR A 212 7.60 -16.21 -8.32
N LYS A 213 6.96 -15.40 -9.17
CA LYS A 213 5.63 -14.84 -8.96
C LYS A 213 4.56 -15.92 -8.83
N LEU A 214 4.61 -16.97 -9.65
CA LEU A 214 3.71 -18.12 -9.52
C LEU A 214 3.89 -18.83 -8.17
N THR A 215 5.12 -18.94 -7.70
CA THR A 215 5.44 -19.53 -6.38
C THR A 215 4.94 -18.65 -5.23
N LEU A 216 5.10 -17.32 -5.35
CA LEU A 216 4.66 -16.35 -4.35
C LEU A 216 3.12 -16.27 -4.28
N ASN A 217 2.43 -16.30 -5.42
CA ASN A 217 0.97 -16.26 -5.48
C ASN A 217 0.30 -17.41 -4.70
N ARG A 218 0.98 -18.56 -4.58
CA ARG A 218 0.50 -19.68 -3.74
C ARG A 218 0.62 -19.44 -2.24
N LYS A 219 1.50 -18.54 -1.80
CA LYS A 219 1.83 -18.28 -0.39
C LYS A 219 1.31 -16.95 0.17
N GLN A 220 0.44 -16.25 -0.57
CA GLN A 220 0.04 -14.83 -0.38
C GLN A 220 1.03 -13.89 -1.11
N GLN A 221 0.51 -12.97 -1.93
CA GLN A 221 1.26 -12.14 -2.90
C GLN A 221 2.18 -11.06 -2.28
N CYS A 222 2.77 -11.35 -1.12
CA CYS A 222 3.51 -10.38 -0.33
C CYS A 222 4.64 -11.04 0.46
N LEU A 223 5.64 -10.25 0.81
CA LEU A 223 6.75 -10.65 1.67
C LEU A 223 6.85 -9.76 2.90
N SER A 224 7.34 -10.33 3.99
CA SER A 224 7.85 -9.58 5.14
C SER A 224 9.26 -9.03 4.87
N ALA A 225 9.74 -8.14 5.75
CA ALA A 225 11.09 -7.59 5.66
C ALA A 225 12.17 -8.70 5.66
N TRP A 226 11.96 -9.73 6.48
CA TRP A 226 12.93 -10.81 6.69
C TRP A 226 13.03 -11.70 5.47
N GLU A 227 11.89 -12.05 4.85
CA GLU A 227 11.86 -12.84 3.63
C GLU A 227 12.46 -12.07 2.44
N LEU A 228 12.29 -10.74 2.38
CA LEU A 228 12.96 -9.92 1.36
C LEU A 228 14.48 -9.94 1.53
N ILE A 229 14.97 -9.79 2.77
CA ILE A 229 16.41 -9.85 3.07
C ILE A 229 16.97 -11.23 2.71
N GLU A 230 16.25 -12.30 3.03
CA GLU A 230 16.62 -13.66 2.66
C GLU A 230 16.63 -13.85 1.13
N LEU A 231 15.62 -13.34 0.42
CA LEU A 231 15.54 -13.40 -1.05
C LEU A 231 16.77 -12.76 -1.73
N VAL A 232 17.18 -11.58 -1.25
CA VAL A 232 18.38 -10.88 -1.72
C VAL A 232 19.64 -11.62 -1.28
N GLY A 233 19.70 -12.06 -0.03
CA GLY A 233 20.87 -12.70 0.57
C GLY A 233 21.19 -14.08 0.01
N LEU A 234 20.18 -14.86 -0.40
CA LEU A 234 20.35 -16.13 -1.10
C LEU A 234 20.84 -15.94 -2.54
N GLY A 235 20.85 -14.69 -3.04
CA GLY A 235 21.30 -14.37 -4.37
C GLY A 235 20.47 -15.05 -5.46
N HIS A 236 19.16 -15.23 -5.23
CA HIS A 236 18.29 -15.89 -6.19
C HIS A 236 18.43 -15.17 -7.54
N PHE A 237 18.23 -13.86 -7.60
CA PHE A 237 18.32 -13.10 -8.85
C PHE A 237 19.75 -12.70 -9.26
N SER A 238 20.73 -12.84 -8.36
CA SER A 238 22.14 -12.46 -8.60
C SER A 238 23.07 -13.66 -8.87
N LYS A 239 22.53 -14.80 -9.32
CA LYS A 239 23.35 -15.99 -9.65
C LYS A 239 24.47 -15.62 -10.63
N GLY A 240 25.72 -15.83 -10.21
CA GLY A 240 26.92 -15.51 -10.98
C GLY A 240 27.60 -14.19 -10.60
N MET A 241 26.98 -13.36 -9.75
CA MET A 241 27.60 -12.15 -9.20
C MET A 241 28.33 -12.44 -7.89
N ASN A 242 29.46 -11.77 -7.68
CA ASN A 242 30.20 -11.87 -6.42
C ASN A 242 29.54 -11.00 -5.32
N ARG A 243 29.97 -11.22 -4.08
CA ARG A 243 29.45 -10.50 -2.91
C ARG A 243 29.63 -8.98 -3.02
N GLN A 244 30.74 -8.54 -3.60
CA GLN A 244 31.08 -7.12 -3.71
C GLN A 244 30.12 -6.40 -4.68
N THR A 245 29.85 -6.98 -5.84
CA THR A 245 28.89 -6.43 -6.82
C THR A 245 27.50 -6.32 -6.22
N LEU A 246 27.05 -7.34 -5.47
CA LEU A 246 25.76 -7.30 -4.79
C LEU A 246 25.69 -6.18 -3.74
N SER A 247 26.72 -6.05 -2.90
CA SER A 247 26.80 -4.99 -1.88
C SER A 247 26.84 -3.59 -2.51
N MET A 248 27.56 -3.42 -3.63
CA MET A 248 27.57 -2.17 -4.40
C MET A 248 26.18 -1.84 -4.96
N GLY A 249 25.50 -2.81 -5.57
CA GLY A 249 24.15 -2.63 -6.10
C GLY A 249 23.14 -2.26 -5.01
N ILE A 250 23.19 -2.94 -3.85
CA ILE A 250 22.34 -2.60 -2.69
C ILE A 250 22.64 -1.17 -2.21
N SER A 251 23.92 -0.79 -2.14
CA SER A 251 24.33 0.54 -1.70
C SER A 251 23.87 1.64 -2.66
N GLU A 252 23.92 1.41 -3.96
CA GLU A 252 23.44 2.35 -4.98
C GLU A 252 21.92 2.54 -4.91
N VAL A 253 21.16 1.43 -4.84
CA VAL A 253 19.69 1.51 -4.69
C VAL A 253 19.30 2.17 -3.37
N PHE A 254 20.04 1.91 -2.29
CA PHE A 254 19.83 2.57 -0.99
C PHE A 254 20.09 4.08 -1.07
N GLN A 255 21.18 4.50 -1.72
CA GLN A 255 21.48 5.91 -1.93
C GLN A 255 20.38 6.60 -2.76
N GLU A 256 19.91 5.95 -3.82
CA GLU A 256 18.83 6.48 -4.68
C GLU A 256 17.49 6.58 -3.93
N LEU A 257 17.02 5.49 -3.31
CA LEU A 257 15.66 5.42 -2.76
C LEU A 257 15.53 5.98 -1.34
N ILE A 258 16.55 5.84 -0.49
CA ILE A 258 16.47 6.19 0.93
C ILE A 258 17.16 7.52 1.23
N LEU A 259 18.33 7.75 0.62
CA LEU A 259 19.06 9.01 0.80
C LEU A 259 18.65 10.08 -0.22
N ASP A 260 17.71 9.77 -1.11
CA ASP A 260 17.23 10.63 -2.19
C ASP A 260 18.41 11.20 -3.03
N VAL A 261 19.48 10.41 -3.23
CA VAL A 261 20.63 10.81 -4.07
C VAL A 261 20.22 10.71 -5.53
N LEU A 262 20.04 11.86 -6.16
CA LEU A 262 19.55 11.98 -7.54
C LEU A 262 20.68 11.85 -8.55
N ARG A 263 21.89 12.24 -8.16
CA ARG A 263 23.09 12.13 -9.00
C ARG A 263 24.36 12.27 -8.16
N GLN A 264 25.39 11.52 -8.54
CA GLN A 264 26.71 11.62 -7.91
C GLN A 264 27.85 11.44 -8.92
N GLY A 265 29.04 11.94 -8.58
CA GLY A 265 30.21 11.84 -9.46
C GLY A 265 31.30 12.87 -9.18
N TYR A 266 32.51 12.59 -9.66
CA TYR A 266 33.63 13.52 -9.62
C TYR A 266 33.43 14.69 -10.59
N MET A 267 33.64 15.91 -10.09
CA MET A 267 33.69 17.13 -10.89
C MET A 267 34.77 18.08 -10.36
N MET A 268 35.25 18.96 -11.23
CA MET A 268 36.20 20.01 -10.85
C MET A 268 35.44 21.22 -10.32
N LYS A 269 35.75 21.65 -9.10
CA LYS A 269 35.16 22.83 -8.46
C LYS A 269 36.17 23.96 -8.37
N LYS A 270 35.76 25.19 -8.71
CA LYS A 270 36.57 26.38 -8.47
C LYS A 270 36.48 26.84 -7.02
N GLY A 271 37.63 27.12 -6.42
CA GLY A 271 37.75 27.67 -5.08
C GLY A 271 37.22 29.11 -5.02
N HIS A 272 36.42 29.44 -4.01
CA HIS A 272 35.84 30.78 -3.91
C HIS A 272 36.90 31.87 -3.65
N LYS A 273 37.80 31.60 -2.69
CA LYS A 273 38.89 32.52 -2.27
C LYS A 273 40.14 32.44 -3.15
N ARG A 274 40.69 31.24 -3.34
CA ARG A 274 41.98 31.03 -4.04
C ARG A 274 41.85 30.71 -5.53
N LYS A 275 40.63 30.73 -6.10
CA LYS A 275 40.30 30.46 -7.52
C LYS A 275 40.91 29.19 -8.17
N ASN A 276 41.58 28.34 -7.40
CA ASN A 276 42.11 27.05 -7.86
C ASN A 276 40.99 26.06 -8.14
N TRP A 277 41.22 25.18 -9.11
CA TRP A 277 40.33 24.07 -9.45
C TRP A 277 40.73 22.82 -8.68
N THR A 278 39.80 22.23 -7.96
CA THR A 278 40.01 20.98 -7.22
C THR A 278 38.95 19.97 -7.57
N GLU A 279 39.35 18.72 -7.83
CA GLU A 279 38.41 17.61 -8.00
C GLU A 279 37.70 17.31 -6.67
N ARG A 280 36.39 17.11 -6.74
CA ARG A 280 35.55 16.78 -5.59
C ARG A 280 34.48 15.80 -6.04
N TRP A 281 34.11 14.89 -5.14
CA TRP A 281 32.93 14.05 -5.32
C TRP A 281 31.68 14.85 -4.97
N PHE A 282 30.77 15.02 -5.92
CA PHE A 282 29.50 15.72 -5.70
C PHE A 282 28.38 14.72 -5.50
N VAL A 283 27.45 15.06 -4.62
CA VAL A 283 26.20 14.33 -4.36
C VAL A 283 25.06 15.33 -4.41
N LEU A 284 24.16 15.17 -5.38
CA LEU A 284 22.95 15.96 -5.54
C LEU A 284 21.79 15.27 -4.84
N GLY A 285 21.25 15.92 -3.81
CA GLY A 285 19.96 15.58 -3.20
C GLY A 285 18.85 16.53 -3.67
N PRO A 286 17.63 16.40 -3.12
CA PRO A 286 16.47 17.17 -3.57
C PRO A 286 16.57 18.68 -3.31
N ASN A 287 17.21 19.06 -2.20
CA ASN A 287 17.29 20.44 -1.71
C ASN A 287 18.72 20.94 -1.51
N SER A 288 19.72 20.10 -1.79
CA SER A 288 21.12 20.47 -1.63
C SER A 288 22.03 19.68 -2.55
N MET A 289 23.20 20.24 -2.82
CA MET A 289 24.28 19.57 -3.53
C MET A 289 25.55 19.64 -2.68
N SER A 290 25.84 18.52 -2.00
CA SER A 290 27.00 18.36 -1.13
C SER A 290 28.23 17.95 -1.92
N TYR A 291 29.42 18.31 -1.44
CA TYR A 291 30.67 17.88 -2.05
C TYR A 291 31.73 17.44 -1.03
N TYR A 292 32.44 16.39 -1.38
CA TYR A 292 33.37 15.63 -0.55
C TYR A 292 34.75 15.54 -1.23
N VAL A 293 35.76 15.10 -0.48
CA VAL A 293 37.09 14.83 -1.05
C VAL A 293 37.02 13.65 -2.02
N SER A 294 36.30 12.60 -1.63
CA SER A 294 36.21 11.31 -2.30
C SER A 294 34.80 10.73 -2.21
N GLU A 295 34.58 9.64 -2.95
CA GLU A 295 33.33 8.89 -3.01
C GLU A 295 32.96 8.13 -1.72
N ASP A 296 33.87 8.05 -0.75
CA ASP A 296 33.66 7.42 0.57
C ASP A 296 32.77 8.25 1.51
N LEU A 297 32.44 9.49 1.13
CA LEU A 297 31.56 10.42 1.85
C LEU A 297 32.00 10.77 3.29
N THR A 298 33.24 10.46 3.66
CA THR A 298 33.76 10.70 5.02
C THR A 298 34.06 12.18 5.25
N ASP A 299 34.54 12.85 4.20
CA ASP A 299 35.23 14.13 4.31
C ASP A 299 34.44 15.27 3.63
N LYS A 300 33.28 15.64 4.20
CA LYS A 300 32.40 16.70 3.66
C LYS A 300 33.11 18.06 3.67
N LYS A 301 33.25 18.69 2.50
CA LYS A 301 33.90 20.02 2.34
C LYS A 301 32.92 21.16 2.19
N GLY A 302 31.65 20.89 1.91
CA GLY A 302 30.61 21.90 1.93
C GLY A 302 29.32 21.43 1.31
N ASP A 303 28.35 22.33 1.33
CA ASP A 303 27.01 22.09 0.83
C ASP A 303 26.52 23.30 0.04
N ILE A 304 25.82 23.04 -1.05
CA ILE A 304 25.19 24.04 -1.90
C ILE A 304 23.68 23.88 -1.70
N LEU A 305 23.10 24.72 -0.84
CA LEU A 305 21.66 24.71 -0.61
C LEU A 305 20.94 25.19 -1.87
N LEU A 306 20.07 24.34 -2.40
CA LEU A 306 19.22 24.67 -3.53
C LEU A 306 17.91 25.23 -2.99
N ASP A 307 17.57 26.42 -3.46
CA ASP A 307 16.31 27.09 -3.14
C ASP A 307 15.53 27.40 -4.44
N ARG A 308 14.35 27.99 -4.30
CA ARG A 308 13.48 28.35 -5.43
C ARG A 308 14.10 29.43 -6.33
N ASN A 309 15.04 30.21 -5.80
CA ASN A 309 15.69 31.34 -6.45
C ASN A 309 16.99 30.93 -7.15
N CYS A 310 17.50 29.73 -6.87
CA CYS A 310 18.68 29.20 -7.53
C CYS A 310 18.47 29.07 -9.04
N CYS A 311 19.56 29.18 -9.79
CA CYS A 311 19.60 28.81 -11.19
C CYS A 311 20.91 28.13 -11.54
N VAL A 312 20.89 27.32 -12.59
CA VAL A 312 22.09 26.71 -13.17
C VAL A 312 22.19 27.09 -14.63
N GLU A 313 23.38 27.53 -15.03
CA GLU A 313 23.65 28.07 -16.35
C GLU A 313 24.90 27.42 -16.93
N SER A 314 24.85 27.10 -18.22
CA SER A 314 26.00 26.64 -18.98
C SER A 314 26.95 27.82 -19.23
N LEU A 315 28.24 27.63 -18.99
CA LEU A 315 29.27 28.60 -19.35
C LEU A 315 30.06 28.17 -20.59
N PRO A 316 30.60 29.13 -21.37
CA PRO A 316 31.59 28.85 -22.40
C PRO A 316 32.91 28.42 -21.77
N ASP A 317 33.75 27.73 -22.56
CA ASP A 317 35.07 27.29 -22.12
C ASP A 317 35.95 28.50 -21.79
N LYS A 318 36.59 28.50 -20.62
CA LYS A 318 37.39 29.61 -20.09
C LYS A 318 38.53 29.08 -19.21
N GLU A 319 39.66 29.81 -19.13
CA GLU A 319 40.79 29.49 -18.24
C GLU A 319 41.35 28.06 -18.45
N GLY A 320 41.32 27.58 -19.70
CA GLY A 320 41.77 26.22 -20.05
C GLY A 320 40.85 25.09 -19.53
N LYS A 321 39.70 25.41 -18.93
CA LYS A 321 38.69 24.45 -18.51
C LYS A 321 37.55 24.40 -19.53
N LYS A 322 37.12 23.17 -19.81
CA LYS A 322 36.00 22.88 -20.70
C LYS A 322 34.80 22.40 -19.90
N CYS A 323 33.65 22.34 -20.55
CA CYS A 323 32.44 21.77 -19.96
C CYS A 323 32.04 22.47 -18.66
N LEU A 324 32.15 23.81 -18.66
CA LEU A 324 31.87 24.66 -17.51
C LEU A 324 30.36 24.93 -17.34
N PHE A 325 29.93 25.01 -16.09
CA PHE A 325 28.62 25.51 -15.70
C PHE A 325 28.70 26.19 -14.34
N ILE A 326 27.70 27.01 -14.01
CA ILE A 326 27.59 27.67 -12.72
C ILE A 326 26.26 27.34 -12.06
N VAL A 327 26.31 27.18 -10.74
CA VAL A 327 25.11 27.19 -9.89
C VAL A 327 25.12 28.51 -9.13
N LYS A 328 24.13 29.36 -9.42
CA LYS A 328 23.90 30.62 -8.71
C LYS A 328 22.87 30.38 -7.61
N CYS A 329 23.29 30.62 -6.38
CA CYS A 329 22.43 30.65 -5.20
C CYS A 329 22.27 32.11 -4.72
N SER A 330 21.34 32.35 -3.80
CA SER A 330 20.99 33.68 -3.30
C SER A 330 22.20 34.52 -2.83
N ASP A 331 23.24 33.89 -2.26
CA ASP A 331 24.42 34.56 -1.70
C ASP A 331 25.76 34.15 -2.36
N LYS A 332 25.77 33.10 -3.20
CA LYS A 332 27.01 32.46 -3.69
C LYS A 332 26.88 31.94 -5.11
N ILE A 333 27.98 31.99 -5.85
CA ILE A 333 28.10 31.40 -7.19
C ILE A 333 29.16 30.31 -7.13
N PHE A 334 28.79 29.12 -7.61
CA PHE A 334 29.66 27.95 -7.67
C PHE A 334 30.00 27.63 -9.13
N GLU A 335 31.26 27.79 -9.50
CA GLU A 335 31.78 27.45 -10.83
C GLU A 335 32.31 26.00 -10.82
N ILE A 336 31.76 25.18 -11.71
CA ILE A 336 31.99 23.73 -11.77
C ILE A 336 32.31 23.33 -13.22
N SER A 337 33.21 22.36 -13.39
CA SER A 337 33.58 21.78 -14.67
C SER A 337 33.39 20.26 -14.61
N ALA A 338 32.64 19.73 -15.57
CA ALA A 338 32.43 18.29 -15.74
C ALA A 338 33.52 17.67 -16.64
N SER A 339 33.64 16.34 -16.63
CA SER A 339 34.59 15.60 -17.47
C SER A 339 34.36 15.78 -18.97
N ASP A 340 33.10 15.84 -19.39
CA ASP A 340 32.70 15.87 -20.79
C ASP A 340 31.34 16.59 -20.99
N LYS A 341 30.97 16.81 -22.26
CA LYS A 341 29.74 17.54 -22.62
C LYS A 341 28.48 16.79 -22.19
N LYS A 342 28.49 15.45 -22.22
CA LYS A 342 27.34 14.62 -21.83
C LYS A 342 27.10 14.75 -20.33
N ARG A 343 28.13 14.50 -19.51
CA ARG A 343 28.09 14.68 -18.05
C ARG A 343 27.69 16.10 -17.67
N LYS A 344 28.23 17.13 -18.33
CA LYS A 344 27.79 18.53 -18.13
C LYS A 344 26.28 18.68 -18.30
N GLN A 345 25.73 18.24 -19.44
CA GLN A 345 24.31 18.40 -19.73
C GLN A 345 23.45 17.64 -18.72
N GLU A 346 23.82 16.41 -18.40
CA GLU A 346 23.07 15.61 -17.45
C GLU A 346 23.10 16.21 -16.02
N TRP A 347 24.23 16.76 -15.57
CA TRP A 347 24.31 17.47 -14.27
C TRP A 347 23.48 18.75 -14.27
N ILE A 348 23.57 19.56 -15.32
CA ILE A 348 22.74 20.77 -15.46
C ILE A 348 21.27 20.39 -15.40
N GLN A 349 20.84 19.39 -16.18
CA GLN A 349 19.46 18.93 -16.23
C GLN A 349 18.98 18.44 -14.86
N ALA A 350 19.78 17.62 -14.16
CA ALA A 350 19.43 17.12 -12.84
C ALA A 350 19.24 18.28 -11.83
N ILE A 351 20.15 19.25 -11.80
CA ILE A 351 20.06 20.43 -10.92
C ILE A 351 18.85 21.29 -11.29
N GLN A 352 18.57 21.50 -12.59
CA GLN A 352 17.39 22.25 -13.05
C GLN A 352 16.09 21.59 -12.59
N THR A 353 15.98 20.27 -12.72
CA THR A 353 14.81 19.50 -12.27
C THR A 353 14.60 19.67 -10.76
N CYS A 354 15.66 19.58 -9.94
CA CYS A 354 15.55 19.79 -8.49
C CYS A 354 15.02 21.19 -8.15
N ILE A 355 15.59 22.23 -8.78
CA ILE A 355 15.15 23.62 -8.58
C ILE A 355 13.68 23.79 -9.00
N GLN A 356 13.26 23.16 -10.10
CA GLN A 356 11.88 23.20 -10.55
C GLN A 356 10.93 22.49 -9.58
N GLN A 357 11.31 21.33 -9.04
CA GLN A 357 10.53 20.64 -8.01
C GLN A 357 10.38 21.49 -6.75
N LEU A 358 11.45 22.16 -6.30
CA LEU A 358 11.41 23.08 -5.16
C LEU A 358 10.47 24.27 -5.42
N ARG A 359 10.44 24.81 -6.64
CA ARG A 359 9.51 25.89 -7.03
C ARG A 359 8.05 25.44 -6.96
N LEU A 360 7.76 24.23 -7.45
CA LEU A 360 6.43 23.63 -7.45
C LEU A 360 6.02 23.07 -6.08
N GLY A 361 6.97 22.91 -5.14
CA GLY A 361 6.72 22.26 -3.86
C GLY A 361 6.44 20.76 -3.99
N LEU A 362 6.97 20.12 -5.05
CA LEU A 362 6.82 18.69 -5.27
C LEU A 362 7.80 17.90 -4.38
N PRO A 363 7.42 16.68 -3.92
CA PRO A 363 8.31 15.80 -3.18
C PRO A 363 9.44 15.25 -4.07
N SER A 364 10.37 14.50 -3.47
CA SER A 364 11.47 13.88 -4.23
C SER A 364 10.92 12.96 -5.35
N PRO A 365 11.63 12.83 -6.49
CA PRO A 365 11.18 12.00 -7.61
C PRO A 365 10.82 10.57 -7.22
N HIS A 366 11.59 9.94 -6.31
CA HIS A 366 11.35 8.56 -5.89
C HIS A 366 10.10 8.43 -5.00
N ARG A 367 9.87 9.39 -4.10
CA ARG A 367 8.65 9.46 -3.30
C ARG A 367 7.43 9.71 -4.19
N GLU A 368 7.54 10.62 -5.14
CA GLU A 368 6.49 10.90 -6.12
C GLU A 368 6.16 9.65 -6.96
N ALA A 369 7.18 8.98 -7.48
CA ALA A 369 7.01 7.76 -8.25
C ALA A 369 6.34 6.65 -7.43
N ARG A 370 6.73 6.48 -6.15
CA ARG A 370 6.08 5.54 -5.21
C ARG A 370 4.59 5.86 -5.04
N LEU A 371 4.26 7.11 -4.77
CA LEU A 371 2.87 7.55 -4.58
C LEU A 371 2.03 7.29 -5.84
N ARG A 372 2.55 7.66 -7.01
CA ARG A 372 1.86 7.41 -8.30
C ARG A 372 1.61 5.93 -8.55
N ARG A 373 2.60 5.05 -8.29
CA ARG A 373 2.41 3.60 -8.41
C ARG A 373 1.28 3.10 -7.51
N ARG A 374 1.23 3.59 -6.26
CA ARG A 374 0.19 3.21 -5.31
C ARG A 374 -1.19 3.72 -5.71
N GLU A 375 -1.30 4.97 -6.17
CA GLU A 375 -2.55 5.55 -6.66
C GLU A 375 -3.09 4.78 -7.88
N LEU A 376 -2.21 4.45 -8.82
CA LEU A 376 -2.58 3.67 -10.00
C LEU A 376 -3.16 2.30 -9.61
N ARG A 377 -2.51 1.60 -8.67
CA ARG A 377 -3.02 0.31 -8.17
C ARG A 377 -4.36 0.45 -7.47
N GLN A 378 -4.55 1.46 -6.63
CA GLN A 378 -5.82 1.70 -5.96
C GLN A 378 -6.94 1.97 -6.96
N LYS A 379 -6.65 2.74 -8.01
CA LYS A 379 -7.59 3.00 -9.09
C LYS A 379 -7.96 1.71 -9.84
N GLN A 380 -6.97 0.89 -10.21
CA GLN A 380 -7.21 -0.39 -10.88
C GLN A 380 -8.04 -1.35 -10.01
N GLN A 381 -7.76 -1.43 -8.72
CA GLN A 381 -8.53 -2.25 -7.78
C GLN A 381 -9.97 -1.75 -7.63
N ALA A 382 -10.18 -0.43 -7.58
CA ALA A 382 -11.52 0.15 -7.54
C ALA A 382 -12.30 -0.14 -8.82
N GLU A 383 -11.69 0.06 -10.00
CA GLU A 383 -12.30 -0.24 -11.30
C GLU A 383 -12.64 -1.73 -11.43
N GLN A 384 -11.76 -2.62 -10.95
CA GLN A 384 -12.02 -4.06 -10.96
C GLN A 384 -13.17 -4.43 -10.00
N GLY A 385 -13.21 -3.86 -8.80
CA GLY A 385 -14.30 -4.07 -7.85
C GLY A 385 -15.66 -3.59 -8.38
N GLU A 386 -15.69 -2.42 -9.03
CA GLU A 386 -16.89 -1.90 -9.69
C GLU A 386 -17.35 -2.81 -10.85
N LEU A 387 -16.40 -3.34 -11.63
CA LEU A 387 -16.71 -4.27 -12.71
C LEU A 387 -17.26 -5.59 -12.17
N GLU A 388 -16.66 -6.15 -11.13
CA GLU A 388 -17.11 -7.38 -10.46
C GLU A 388 -18.52 -7.21 -9.86
N GLU A 389 -18.79 -6.09 -9.20
CA GLU A 389 -20.11 -5.77 -8.68
C GLU A 389 -21.14 -5.64 -9.82
N ARG A 390 -20.78 -4.95 -10.91
CA ARG A 390 -21.63 -4.82 -12.09
C ARG A 390 -21.93 -6.16 -12.73
N MET A 391 -20.92 -7.03 -12.85
CA MET A 391 -21.09 -8.39 -13.37
C MET A 391 -22.05 -9.20 -12.49
N ARG A 392 -21.93 -9.10 -11.16
CA ARG A 392 -22.82 -9.78 -10.21
C ARG A 392 -24.28 -9.31 -10.31
N LEU A 393 -24.50 -7.99 -10.45
CA LEU A 393 -25.83 -7.42 -10.64
C LEU A 393 -26.45 -7.87 -11.97
N LEU A 394 -25.67 -7.86 -13.05
CA LEU A 394 -26.12 -8.34 -14.36
C LEU A 394 -26.48 -9.82 -14.31
N GLN A 395 -25.66 -10.65 -13.65
CA GLN A 395 -25.94 -12.07 -13.50
C GLN A 395 -27.26 -12.30 -12.73
N THR A 396 -27.45 -11.61 -11.61
CA THR A 396 -28.68 -11.69 -10.82
C THR A 396 -29.92 -11.23 -11.61
N ALA A 397 -29.79 -10.14 -12.37
CA ALA A 397 -30.87 -9.63 -13.23
C ALA A 397 -31.22 -10.63 -14.34
N ASN A 398 -30.22 -11.29 -14.93
CA ASN A 398 -30.41 -12.28 -15.98
C ASN A 398 -31.09 -13.55 -15.43
N GLU A 399 -30.68 -14.03 -14.25
CA GLU A 399 -31.33 -15.16 -13.55
C GLU A 399 -32.78 -14.86 -13.18
N ASN A 400 -33.08 -13.64 -12.72
CA ASN A 400 -34.45 -13.21 -12.43
C ASN A 400 -35.29 -13.15 -13.70
N LYS A 401 -34.74 -12.63 -14.80
CA LYS A 401 -35.41 -12.59 -16.10
C LYS A 401 -35.69 -14.01 -16.62
N HIS A 402 -34.76 -14.94 -16.46
CA HIS A 402 -34.96 -16.33 -16.85
C HIS A 402 -36.10 -16.98 -16.05
N ARG A 403 -36.11 -16.82 -14.72
CA ARG A 403 -37.21 -17.28 -13.87
C ARG A 403 -38.57 -16.71 -14.25
N GLN A 404 -38.62 -15.43 -14.61
CA GLN A 404 -39.86 -14.80 -15.10
C GLN A 404 -40.33 -15.38 -16.43
N LEU A 405 -39.42 -15.61 -17.38
CA LEU A 405 -39.72 -16.22 -18.67
C LEU A 405 -40.22 -17.66 -18.51
N GLU A 406 -39.61 -18.45 -17.64
CA GLU A 406 -40.07 -19.81 -17.31
C GLU A 406 -41.47 -19.80 -16.67
N SER A 407 -41.72 -18.90 -15.72
CA SER A 407 -43.04 -18.74 -15.11
C SER A 407 -44.10 -18.34 -16.14
N MET A 408 -43.76 -17.42 -17.05
CA MET A 408 -44.65 -17.00 -18.13
C MET A 408 -44.93 -18.14 -19.11
N ARG A 409 -43.90 -18.91 -19.49
CA ARG A 409 -44.05 -20.08 -20.36
C ARG A 409 -44.97 -21.12 -19.74
N LYS A 410 -44.79 -21.43 -18.45
CA LYS A 410 -45.65 -22.39 -17.73
C LYS A 410 -47.12 -21.93 -17.71
N LYS A 411 -47.37 -20.64 -17.43
CA LYS A 411 -48.72 -20.07 -17.49
C LYS A 411 -49.35 -20.15 -18.88
N LEU A 412 -48.56 -19.92 -19.93
CA LEU A 412 -49.03 -20.05 -21.32
C LEU A 412 -49.37 -21.51 -21.66
N GLU A 413 -48.55 -22.47 -21.23
CA GLU A 413 -48.82 -23.90 -21.41
C GLU A 413 -50.09 -24.36 -20.67
N GLU A 414 -50.27 -23.92 -19.41
CA GLU A 414 -51.49 -24.19 -18.62
C GLU A 414 -52.74 -23.55 -19.24
N ALA A 415 -52.64 -22.31 -19.74
CA ALA A 415 -53.73 -21.65 -20.44
C ALA A 415 -54.12 -22.35 -21.76
N ALA A 416 -53.13 -22.85 -22.50
CA ALA A 416 -53.37 -23.63 -23.72
C ALA A 416 -54.03 -25.00 -23.41
N ALA A 417 -53.60 -25.68 -22.34
CA ALA A 417 -54.19 -26.95 -21.92
C ALA A 417 -55.64 -26.79 -21.43
N THR A 418 -55.94 -25.72 -20.70
CA THR A 418 -57.30 -25.41 -20.26
C THR A 418 -58.20 -25.04 -21.43
N ALA A 419 -57.71 -24.24 -22.39
CA ALA A 419 -58.45 -23.90 -23.60
C ALA A 419 -58.78 -25.14 -24.46
N THR A 420 -57.84 -26.06 -24.63
CA THR A 420 -58.09 -27.31 -25.38
C THR A 420 -59.08 -28.22 -24.67
N LEU A 421 -59.01 -28.33 -23.34
CA LEU A 421 -59.99 -29.09 -22.55
C LEU A 421 -61.40 -28.48 -22.62
N GLU A 422 -61.50 -27.15 -22.57
CA GLU A 422 -62.78 -26.45 -22.70
C GLU A 422 -63.36 -26.61 -24.11
N GLU A 423 -62.54 -26.57 -25.16
CA GLU A 423 -62.97 -26.85 -26.53
C GLU A 423 -63.48 -28.29 -26.68
N GLN A 424 -62.80 -29.28 -26.08
CA GLN A 424 -63.27 -30.66 -26.05
C GLN A 424 -64.62 -30.80 -25.33
N ARG A 425 -64.78 -30.15 -24.17
CA ARG A 425 -66.06 -30.13 -23.43
C ARG A 425 -67.18 -29.50 -24.25
N ARG A 426 -66.91 -28.40 -24.95
CA ARG A 426 -67.87 -27.74 -25.85
C ARG A 426 -68.28 -28.68 -26.99
N LYS A 427 -67.32 -29.33 -27.64
CA LYS A 427 -67.59 -30.34 -28.68
C LYS A 427 -68.43 -31.50 -28.15
N GLN A 428 -68.07 -32.06 -26.99
CA GLN A 428 -68.82 -33.15 -26.37
C GLN A 428 -70.25 -32.76 -26.03
N THR A 429 -70.46 -31.58 -25.44
CA THR A 429 -71.81 -31.05 -25.14
C THR A 429 -72.64 -30.89 -26.42
N GLN A 430 -72.01 -30.43 -27.52
CA GLN A 430 -72.67 -30.31 -28.81
C GLN A 430 -73.06 -31.69 -29.38
N THR A 431 -72.17 -32.68 -29.30
CA THR A 431 -72.45 -34.05 -29.73
C THR A 431 -73.58 -34.67 -28.90
N ASP A 432 -73.55 -34.53 -27.57
CA ASP A 432 -74.61 -35.06 -26.69
C ASP A 432 -75.98 -34.45 -27.00
N LEU A 433 -76.04 -33.15 -27.34
CA LEU A 433 -77.27 -32.50 -27.77
C LEU A 433 -77.77 -33.05 -29.11
N GLN A 434 -76.88 -33.29 -30.07
CA GLN A 434 -77.23 -33.92 -31.36
C GLN A 434 -77.77 -35.34 -31.17
N ASP A 435 -77.15 -36.14 -30.30
CA ASP A 435 -77.57 -37.51 -30.01
C ASP A 435 -78.92 -37.55 -29.29
N ARG A 436 -79.17 -36.63 -28.35
CA ARG A 436 -80.50 -36.48 -27.72
C ARG A 436 -81.56 -36.13 -28.76
N TYR A 437 -81.29 -35.13 -29.60
CA TYR A 437 -82.21 -34.73 -30.66
C TYR A 437 -82.52 -35.88 -31.61
N ARG A 438 -81.49 -36.65 -32.01
CA ARG A 438 -81.66 -37.86 -32.83
C ARG A 438 -82.54 -38.89 -32.14
N THR A 439 -82.28 -39.17 -30.87
CA THR A 439 -83.05 -40.15 -30.09
C THR A 439 -84.51 -39.72 -29.94
N ASP A 440 -84.77 -38.45 -29.69
CA ASP A 440 -86.13 -37.90 -29.59
C ASP A 440 -86.85 -37.96 -30.93
N LEU A 441 -86.16 -37.69 -32.05
CA LEU A 441 -86.71 -37.85 -33.40
C LEU A 441 -87.04 -39.32 -33.72
N GLU A 442 -86.19 -40.26 -33.31
CA GLU A 442 -86.44 -41.71 -33.45
C GLU A 442 -87.63 -42.16 -32.59
N ARG A 443 -87.76 -41.64 -31.37
CA ARG A 443 -88.96 -41.86 -30.52
C ARG A 443 -90.21 -41.29 -31.17
N GLU A 444 -90.16 -40.06 -31.69
CA GLU A 444 -91.32 -39.45 -32.36
C GLU A 444 -91.73 -40.26 -33.59
N LYS A 445 -90.77 -40.75 -34.39
CA LYS A 445 -91.03 -41.68 -35.50
C LYS A 445 -91.66 -42.99 -35.05
N MET A 446 -91.17 -43.59 -33.97
CA MET A 446 -91.77 -44.82 -33.41
C MET A 446 -93.19 -44.56 -32.90
N VAL A 447 -93.45 -43.43 -32.24
CA VAL A 447 -94.80 -43.04 -31.81
C VAL A 447 -95.71 -42.82 -33.02
N ARG A 448 -95.24 -42.16 -34.08
CA ARG A 448 -96.00 -42.03 -35.33
C ARG A 448 -96.30 -43.37 -35.98
N GLN A 449 -95.33 -44.29 -36.04
CA GLN A 449 -95.57 -45.65 -36.55
C GLN A 449 -96.59 -46.41 -35.69
N GLN A 450 -96.52 -46.30 -34.36
CA GLN A 450 -97.51 -46.91 -33.46
C GLN A 450 -98.91 -46.29 -33.62
N MET A 451 -99.01 -44.98 -33.90
CA MET A 451 -100.27 -44.33 -34.23
C MET A 451 -100.80 -44.79 -35.60
N GLU A 452 -99.94 -44.91 -36.61
CA GLU A 452 -100.30 -45.45 -37.94
C GLU A 452 -100.70 -46.94 -37.89
N GLU A 453 -100.15 -47.72 -36.96
CA GLU A 453 -100.56 -49.12 -36.71
C GLU A 453 -101.87 -49.22 -35.90
N GLN A 454 -102.18 -48.24 -35.04
CA GLN A 454 -103.45 -48.16 -34.30
C GLN A 454 -104.60 -47.59 -35.15
N ASP A 455 -104.29 -46.73 -36.13
CA ASP A 455 -105.21 -46.26 -37.18
C ASP A 455 -105.15 -47.15 -38.45
N GLY A 456 -104.77 -48.42 -38.30
CA GLY A 456 -104.95 -49.43 -39.35
C GLY A 456 -106.43 -49.53 -39.73
N PRO A 457 -106.78 -49.65 -41.02
CA PRO A 457 -108.16 -49.49 -41.48
C PRO A 457 -109.07 -50.55 -40.86
N GLU A 458 -109.95 -50.11 -39.98
CA GLU A 458 -111.16 -50.83 -39.62
C GLU A 458 -112.13 -50.78 -40.82
N VAL A 459 -112.49 -51.98 -41.31
CA VAL A 459 -113.72 -52.31 -42.07
C VAL A 459 -113.66 -51.88 -43.56
N GLN A 460 -113.88 -52.73 -44.57
CA GLN A 460 -114.72 -53.92 -44.74
C GLN A 460 -114.24 -54.78 -45.91
#